data_AF-A0A4Y9YPN6-F1
#
_entry.id   AF-A0A4Y9YPN6-F1
#
_cell.length_a   1.000
_cell.length_b   1.000
_cell.length_c   1.000
_cell.angle_alpha   90.00
_cell.angle_beta   90.00
_cell.angle_gamma   90.00
#
_symmetry.space_group_name_H-M   'P 1'
#
loop_
_entity.id
_entity.type
_entity.pdbx_description
1 polymer ?
#
loop_
_entity_poly.entity_id
_entity_poly.type
_entity_poly.pdbx_seq_one_letter_code
_entity_poly.pdbx_strand_id
1 'polypeptide(L)'
;MVSAPRWLAALTTALGLPENKGQIMYQLASVDANGNPHVRTIGHRGFIEPEGSPNLPLLMCATDIRTPKVTQILTNPHVELIWWLSGSMEQFRLTGVVRLVPPPDAQLPDLPVQSTEASLAFQKMDAQGFEWEKKRVETYDVQPAFLRAGFARPPPGAIIENYDVGKSWPGIVPRAEDAQNEEEKQAYERGLRTFALMFFDPVEVDWVQLKEKPNRRTKFIRKGEEWSEYIAVP
;
A
#
# COMPACT_ATOMS: atom_id res chain seq x y z
N MET A 1 20.48 20.78 3.44
CA MET A 1 19.25 20.43 2.68
C MET A 1 18.90 19.00 3.05
N VAL A 2 17.64 18.76 3.41
CA VAL A 2 17.15 17.40 3.68
C VAL A 2 17.05 16.65 2.35
N SER A 3 17.54 15.42 2.30
CA SER A 3 17.58 14.60 1.09
C SER A 3 16.76 13.33 1.24
N ALA A 4 16.32 12.76 0.12
CA ALA A 4 15.72 11.43 0.09
C ALA A 4 16.69 10.37 0.65
N PRO A 5 16.18 9.33 1.32
CA PRO A 5 17.03 8.29 1.86
C PRO A 5 17.57 7.41 0.74
N ARG A 6 18.80 6.93 0.86
CA ARG A 6 19.46 6.16 -0.21
C ARG A 6 18.73 4.86 -0.56
N TRP A 7 18.00 4.25 0.38
CA TRP A 7 17.19 3.06 0.10
C TRP A 7 16.09 3.34 -0.92
N LEU A 8 15.51 4.56 -0.93
CA LEU A 8 14.48 4.93 -1.90
C LEU A 8 15.07 5.06 -3.29
N ALA A 9 16.25 5.69 -3.39
CA ALA A 9 17.00 5.78 -4.63
C ALA A 9 17.36 4.38 -5.15
N ALA A 10 17.87 3.49 -4.27
CA ALA A 10 18.20 2.12 -4.62
C ALA A 10 16.98 1.33 -5.14
N LEU A 11 15.84 1.40 -4.44
CA LEU A 11 14.60 0.75 -4.86
C LEU A 11 14.11 1.31 -6.20
N THR A 12 14.15 2.63 -6.39
CA THR A 12 13.72 3.28 -7.64
C THR A 12 14.62 2.87 -8.81
N THR A 13 15.94 2.85 -8.61
CA THR A 13 16.90 2.35 -9.61
C THR A 13 16.60 0.90 -9.95
N ALA A 14 16.40 0.04 -8.95
CA ALA A 14 16.11 -1.37 -9.16
C ALA A 14 14.80 -1.58 -9.94
N LEU A 15 13.74 -0.85 -9.61
CA LEU A 15 12.46 -0.89 -10.34
C LEU A 15 12.57 -0.38 -11.78
N GLY A 16 13.52 0.53 -12.06
CA GLY A 16 13.79 1.06 -13.39
C GLY A 16 14.56 0.11 -14.31
N LEU A 17 15.12 -0.99 -13.77
CA LEU A 17 15.87 -1.95 -14.57
C LEU A 17 14.95 -2.73 -15.52
N PRO A 18 15.34 -2.95 -16.80
CA PRO A 18 14.56 -3.73 -17.75
C PRO A 18 14.17 -5.13 -17.25
N GLU A 19 15.06 -5.79 -16.53
CA GLU A 19 14.85 -7.13 -15.95
C GLU A 19 13.84 -7.15 -14.79
N ASN A 20 13.53 -5.99 -14.19
CA ASN A 20 12.55 -5.85 -13.13
C ASN A 20 11.22 -5.25 -13.61
N LYS A 21 11.06 -5.08 -14.94
CA LYS A 21 9.86 -4.48 -15.53
C LYS A 21 8.58 -5.20 -15.05
N GLY A 22 7.65 -4.41 -14.49
CA GLY A 22 6.35 -4.91 -14.04
C GLY A 22 6.36 -5.57 -12.66
N GLN A 23 7.50 -5.62 -11.95
CA GLN A 23 7.58 -6.15 -10.59
C GLN A 23 7.07 -5.14 -9.54
N ILE A 24 5.84 -4.66 -9.71
CA ILE A 24 5.18 -3.66 -8.86
C ILE A 24 4.35 -4.28 -7.72
N MET A 25 4.57 -5.55 -7.43
CA MET A 25 3.83 -6.31 -6.43
C MET A 25 4.79 -6.75 -5.33
N TYR A 26 4.34 -6.69 -4.08
CA TYR A 26 5.11 -7.10 -2.91
C TYR A 26 4.22 -7.79 -1.88
N GLN A 27 4.83 -8.53 -0.96
CA GLN A 27 4.09 -9.19 0.11
C GLN A 27 4.01 -8.26 1.32
N LEU A 28 2.81 -8.14 1.89
CA LEU A 28 2.55 -7.42 3.14
C LEU A 28 2.23 -8.42 4.24
N ALA A 29 3.01 -8.41 5.31
CA ALA A 29 2.73 -9.13 6.55
C ALA A 29 2.02 -8.20 7.53
N SER A 30 0.95 -8.69 8.14
CA SER A 30 0.22 -8.00 9.22
C SER A 30 -0.12 -9.00 10.31
N VAL A 31 -0.58 -8.51 11.46
CA VAL A 31 -0.93 -9.35 12.62
C VAL A 31 -2.38 -9.08 13.00
N ASP A 32 -3.13 -10.12 13.36
CA ASP A 32 -4.50 -9.96 13.87
C ASP A 32 -4.56 -9.68 15.38
N ALA A 33 -5.76 -9.45 15.91
CA ALA A 33 -5.98 -9.17 17.33
C ALA A 33 -5.52 -10.29 18.27
N ASN A 34 -5.36 -11.52 17.77
CA ASN A 34 -4.88 -12.67 18.53
C ASN A 34 -3.36 -12.86 18.42
N GLY A 35 -2.66 -11.98 17.71
CA GLY A 35 -1.22 -12.11 17.47
C GLY A 35 -0.85 -13.06 16.33
N ASN A 36 -1.80 -13.58 15.54
CA ASN A 36 -1.47 -14.46 14.44
C ASN A 36 -0.97 -13.66 13.23
N PRO A 37 0.11 -14.12 12.57
CA PRO A 37 0.61 -13.48 11.36
C PRO A 37 -0.24 -13.83 10.15
N HIS A 38 -0.43 -12.85 9.26
CA HIS A 38 -1.10 -13.01 7.98
C HIS A 38 -0.27 -12.37 6.87
N VAL A 39 -0.21 -12.98 5.69
CA VAL A 39 0.56 -12.46 4.56
C VAL A 39 -0.24 -12.54 3.27
N ARG A 40 -0.05 -11.58 2.37
CA ARG A 40 -0.64 -11.55 1.02
C ARG A 40 0.15 -10.63 0.10
N THR A 41 0.02 -10.84 -1.20
CA THR A 41 0.55 -9.93 -2.21
C THR A 41 -0.37 -8.71 -2.38
N ILE A 42 0.21 -7.52 -2.45
CA ILE A 42 -0.47 -6.26 -2.77
C ILE A 42 0.30 -5.49 -3.85
N GLY A 43 -0.40 -4.61 -4.56
CA GLY A 43 0.18 -3.83 -5.64
C GLY A 43 0.58 -2.42 -5.20
N HIS A 44 1.80 -2.04 -5.52
CA HIS A 44 2.30 -0.68 -5.40
C HIS A 44 1.46 0.30 -6.23
N ARG A 45 1.21 1.49 -5.69
CA ARG A 45 0.47 2.57 -6.36
C ARG A 45 1.24 3.90 -6.41
N GLY A 46 2.51 3.90 -6.01
CA GLY A 46 3.38 5.06 -6.07
C GLY A 46 3.93 5.47 -4.70
N PHE A 47 4.77 6.49 -4.73
CA PHE A 47 5.32 7.16 -3.55
C PHE A 47 4.69 8.54 -3.39
N ILE A 48 4.51 8.97 -2.15
CA ILE A 48 4.21 10.36 -1.80
C ILE A 48 5.09 10.76 -0.62
N GLU A 49 5.26 12.06 -0.37
CA GLU A 49 6.06 12.57 0.74
C GLU A 49 5.50 13.92 1.20
N PRO A 50 5.69 14.30 2.48
CA PRO A 50 5.37 15.65 2.93
C PRO A 50 6.25 16.68 2.21
N GLU A 51 5.68 17.83 1.89
CA GLU A 51 6.40 18.93 1.24
C GLU A 51 7.64 19.32 2.05
N GLY A 52 8.77 19.48 1.37
CA GLY A 52 10.07 19.81 1.99
C GLY A 52 10.67 18.69 2.84
N SER A 53 10.08 17.48 2.88
CA SER A 53 10.55 16.35 3.67
C SER A 53 10.78 15.08 2.82
N PRO A 54 11.69 15.12 1.82
CA PRO A 54 11.97 13.95 0.97
C PRO A 54 12.56 12.75 1.71
N ASN A 55 13.03 12.97 2.94
CA ASN A 55 13.46 11.95 3.88
C ASN A 55 12.32 11.11 4.48
N LEU A 56 11.05 11.48 4.25
CA LEU A 56 9.87 10.80 4.80
C LEU A 56 8.95 10.23 3.71
N PRO A 57 9.45 9.39 2.79
CA PRO A 57 8.65 8.83 1.73
C PRO A 57 7.64 7.81 2.26
N LEU A 58 6.41 7.88 1.77
CA LEU A 58 5.32 6.96 2.03
C LEU A 58 5.06 6.08 0.81
N LEU A 59 4.87 4.78 1.01
CA LEU A 59 4.44 3.86 -0.04
C LEU A 59 2.90 3.81 -0.07
N MET A 60 2.31 3.94 -1.25
CA MET A 60 0.86 3.88 -1.44
C MET A 60 0.41 2.51 -1.99
N CYS A 61 -0.68 1.99 -1.45
CA CYS A 61 -1.37 0.78 -1.88
C CYS A 61 -2.89 1.00 -1.87
N ALA A 62 -3.62 0.18 -2.63
CA ALA A 62 -5.09 0.15 -2.58
C ALA A 62 -5.58 -1.16 -1.94
N THR A 63 -6.72 -1.12 -1.25
CA THR A 63 -7.38 -2.31 -0.74
C THR A 63 -8.89 -2.15 -0.64
N ASP A 64 -9.59 -3.27 -0.51
CA ASP A 64 -11.02 -3.30 -0.27
C ASP A 64 -11.27 -3.32 1.25
N ILE A 65 -12.09 -2.39 1.75
CA ILE A 65 -12.38 -2.21 3.19
C ILE A 65 -12.97 -3.47 3.83
N ARG A 66 -13.56 -4.37 3.03
CA ARG A 66 -14.23 -5.59 3.49
C ARG A 66 -13.26 -6.74 3.73
N THR A 67 -11.96 -6.56 3.48
CA THR A 67 -10.97 -7.62 3.58
C THR A 67 -10.38 -7.75 5.00
N PRO A 68 -9.99 -8.96 5.45
CA PRO A 68 -9.46 -9.16 6.80
C PRO A 68 -8.23 -8.32 7.15
N LYS A 69 -7.41 -7.93 6.16
CA LYS A 69 -6.24 -7.08 6.43
C LYS A 69 -6.61 -5.71 7.00
N VAL A 70 -7.82 -5.22 6.71
CA VAL A 70 -8.31 -3.92 7.18
C VAL A 70 -8.48 -3.96 8.69
N THR A 71 -9.17 -4.98 9.22
CA THR A 71 -9.33 -5.14 10.67
C THR A 71 -8.00 -5.43 11.36
N GLN A 72 -7.11 -6.19 10.71
CA GLN A 72 -5.74 -6.43 11.19
C GLN A 72 -4.97 -5.10 11.33
N ILE A 73 -4.96 -4.26 10.30
CA ILE A 73 -4.27 -2.96 10.30
C ILE A 73 -4.88 -1.98 11.31
N LEU A 74 -6.21 -1.94 11.41
CA LEU A 74 -6.89 -1.09 12.40
C LEU A 74 -6.58 -1.50 13.84
N THR A 75 -6.37 -2.81 14.08
CA THR A 75 -5.97 -3.32 15.40
C THR A 75 -4.49 -3.08 15.68
N ASN A 76 -3.64 -3.34 14.68
CA ASN A 76 -2.20 -3.18 14.77
C ASN A 76 -1.66 -2.59 13.44
N PRO A 77 -1.29 -1.30 13.41
CA PRO A 77 -0.80 -0.66 12.21
C PRO A 77 0.65 -1.04 11.88
N HIS A 78 1.36 -1.73 12.77
CA HIS A 78 2.74 -2.17 12.55
C HIS A 78 2.76 -3.37 11.60
N VAL A 79 3.42 -3.19 10.46
CA VAL A 79 3.52 -4.19 9.40
C VAL A 79 4.94 -4.32 8.90
N GLU A 80 5.21 -5.41 8.19
CA GLU A 80 6.42 -5.57 7.40
C GLU A 80 6.05 -5.89 5.96
N LEU A 81 6.74 -5.23 5.03
CA LEU A 81 6.66 -5.45 3.60
C LEU A 81 7.94 -6.12 3.12
N ILE A 82 7.82 -7.04 2.16
CA ILE A 82 8.95 -7.59 1.43
C ILE A 82 8.74 -7.43 -0.07
N TRP A 83 9.73 -6.82 -0.73
CA TRP A 83 9.77 -6.62 -2.16
C TRP A 83 10.97 -7.35 -2.74
N TRP A 84 10.71 -8.46 -3.41
CA TRP A 84 11.71 -9.22 -4.15
C TRP A 84 11.72 -8.78 -5.62
N LEU A 85 12.88 -8.36 -6.11
CA LEU A 85 13.13 -7.96 -7.49
C LEU A 85 14.01 -9.02 -8.15
N SER A 86 13.38 -9.96 -8.84
CA SER A 86 14.04 -11.18 -9.31
C SER A 86 15.10 -10.94 -10.39
N GLY A 87 14.95 -9.89 -11.19
CA GLY A 87 15.90 -9.55 -12.26
C GLY A 87 17.22 -9.04 -11.72
N SER A 88 17.18 -8.10 -10.77
CA SER A 88 18.39 -7.59 -10.10
C SER A 88 18.89 -8.47 -8.96
N MET A 89 18.08 -9.46 -8.55
CA MET A 89 18.31 -10.30 -7.37
C MET A 89 18.45 -9.49 -6.09
N GLU A 90 17.55 -8.52 -5.92
CA GLU A 90 17.53 -7.63 -4.76
C GLU A 90 16.27 -7.82 -3.93
N GLN A 91 16.42 -7.74 -2.62
CA GLN A 91 15.31 -7.83 -1.67
C GLN A 91 15.29 -6.57 -0.81
N PHE A 92 14.13 -5.95 -0.70
CA PHE A 92 13.88 -4.86 0.23
C PHE A 92 12.83 -5.31 1.25
N ARG A 93 13.21 -5.42 2.51
CA ARG A 93 12.28 -5.60 3.63
C ARG A 93 12.08 -4.26 4.32
N LEU A 94 10.84 -3.79 4.40
CA LEU A 94 10.52 -2.50 5.00
C LEU A 94 9.60 -2.74 6.20
N THR A 95 10.03 -2.32 7.39
CA THR A 95 9.23 -2.35 8.61
C THR A 95 8.70 -0.95 8.88
N GLY A 96 7.43 -0.83 9.25
CA GLY A 96 6.79 0.48 9.37
C GLY A 96 5.37 0.43 9.89
N VAL A 97 4.69 1.56 9.78
CA VAL A 97 3.28 1.73 10.18
C VAL A 97 2.41 2.03 8.98
N VAL A 98 1.18 1.51 8.97
CA VAL A 98 0.19 1.78 7.93
C VAL A 98 -0.91 2.69 8.46
N ARG A 99 -1.21 3.74 7.69
CA ARG A 99 -2.46 4.50 7.80
C ARG A 99 -3.44 4.04 6.72
N LEU A 100 -4.65 3.69 7.14
CA LEU A 100 -5.77 3.38 6.25
C LEU A 100 -6.59 4.65 6.02
N VAL A 101 -6.93 4.92 4.76
CA VAL A 101 -7.88 5.97 4.35
C VAL A 101 -9.10 5.27 3.73
N PRO A 102 -10.14 5.01 4.54
CA PRO A 102 -11.41 4.44 4.07
C PRO A 102 -12.28 5.51 3.41
N PRO A 103 -13.40 5.12 2.78
CA PRO A 103 -14.47 6.06 2.44
C PRO A 103 -14.97 6.83 3.68
N PRO A 104 -15.39 8.10 3.56
CA PRO A 104 -15.81 8.92 4.69
C PRO A 104 -17.03 8.37 5.45
N ASP A 105 -17.91 7.66 4.76
CA ASP A 105 -19.13 7.04 5.29
C ASP A 105 -18.94 5.57 5.70
N ALA A 106 -17.69 5.07 5.70
CA ALA A 106 -17.40 3.69 6.03
C ALA A 106 -17.68 3.39 7.51
N GLN A 107 -18.53 2.39 7.76
CA GLN A 107 -18.73 1.83 9.09
C GLN A 107 -17.60 0.86 9.40
N LEU A 108 -16.50 1.38 9.94
CA LEU A 108 -15.40 0.55 10.41
C LEU A 108 -15.72 -0.04 11.79
N PRO A 109 -15.18 -1.25 12.10
CA PRO A 109 -15.33 -1.83 13.43
C PRO A 109 -14.74 -0.90 14.50
N ASP A 110 -15.47 -0.73 15.60
CA ASP A 110 -14.99 -0.02 16.79
C ASP A 110 -13.95 -0.88 17.51
N LEU A 111 -12.69 -0.72 17.10
CA LEU A 111 -11.55 -1.45 17.63
C LEU A 111 -10.69 -0.48 18.44
N PRO A 112 -9.96 -0.94 19.47
CA PRO A 112 -8.93 -0.14 20.12
C PRO A 112 -7.84 0.17 19.09
N VAL A 113 -7.97 1.33 18.44
CA VAL A 113 -7.05 1.77 17.38
C VAL A 113 -5.71 2.07 18.02
N GLN A 114 -4.70 1.27 17.70
CA GLN A 114 -3.33 1.69 17.94
C GLN A 114 -3.03 2.87 17.02
N SER A 115 -2.84 4.04 17.63
CA SER A 115 -2.79 5.30 16.92
C SER A 115 -1.60 5.37 15.96
N THR A 116 -1.86 5.76 14.71
CA THR A 116 -0.79 6.15 13.76
C THR A 116 -0.23 7.53 14.03
N GLU A 117 -0.76 8.25 15.03
CA GLU A 117 -0.36 9.62 15.37
C GLU A 117 1.11 9.73 15.74
N ALA A 118 1.80 8.64 16.11
CA ALA A 118 3.25 8.67 16.35
C ALA A 118 4.10 8.73 15.06
N SER A 119 3.51 8.51 13.87
CA SER A 119 4.24 8.62 12.60
C SER A 119 4.54 10.07 12.24
N LEU A 120 5.83 10.39 12.14
CA LEU A 120 6.28 11.72 11.76
C LEU A 120 5.85 12.12 10.34
N ALA A 121 5.87 11.17 9.40
CA ALA A 121 5.47 11.43 8.02
C ALA A 121 3.98 11.80 7.98
N PHE A 122 3.11 11.05 8.67
CA PHE A 122 1.69 11.34 8.70
C PHE A 122 1.37 12.64 9.44
N GLN A 123 2.02 12.93 10.57
CA GLN A 123 1.87 14.21 11.28
C GLN A 123 2.17 15.41 10.37
N LYS A 124 3.24 15.34 9.57
CA LYS A 124 3.59 16.42 8.63
C LYS A 124 2.58 16.56 7.51
N MET A 125 2.11 15.46 6.94
CA MET A 125 1.05 15.49 5.91
C MET A 125 -0.22 16.14 6.45
N ASP A 126 -0.62 15.79 7.68
CA ASP A 126 -1.80 16.36 8.34
C ASP A 126 -1.60 17.87 8.62
N ALA A 127 -0.43 18.27 9.13
CA ALA A 127 -0.09 19.67 9.38
C ALA A 127 -0.04 20.51 8.08
N GLN A 128 0.25 19.87 6.94
CA GLN A 128 0.22 20.48 5.61
C GLN A 128 -1.17 20.49 4.97
N GLY A 129 -2.20 19.97 5.65
CA GLY A 129 -3.56 19.90 5.12
C GLY A 129 -3.69 18.96 3.93
N PHE A 130 -2.98 17.83 3.94
CA PHE A 130 -3.07 16.86 2.86
C PHE A 130 -4.49 16.26 2.75
N GLU A 131 -5.12 16.43 1.59
CA GLU A 131 -6.48 15.97 1.30
C GLU A 131 -6.52 14.45 1.03
N TRP A 132 -6.48 13.64 2.09
CA TRP A 132 -6.46 12.17 2.02
C TRP A 132 -7.60 11.56 1.21
N GLU A 133 -8.83 12.06 1.40
CA GLU A 133 -10.02 11.57 0.68
C GLU A 133 -9.95 11.90 -0.80
N LYS A 134 -9.53 13.12 -1.15
CA LYS A 134 -9.31 13.52 -2.53
C LYS A 134 -8.31 12.58 -3.20
N LYS A 135 -7.19 12.27 -2.51
CA LYS A 135 -6.20 11.32 -3.02
C LYS A 135 -6.77 9.91 -3.24
N ARG A 136 -7.67 9.46 -2.37
CA ARG A 136 -8.37 8.17 -2.50
C ARG A 136 -9.24 8.13 -3.75
N VAL A 137 -10.07 9.14 -3.97
CA VAL A 137 -10.93 9.26 -5.16
C VAL A 137 -10.09 9.33 -6.44
N GLU A 138 -9.09 10.21 -6.49
CA GLU A 138 -8.17 10.32 -7.64
C GLU A 138 -7.50 8.98 -7.97
N THR A 139 -7.05 8.24 -6.94
CA THR A 139 -6.38 6.96 -7.15
C THR A 139 -7.33 5.86 -7.64
N TYR A 140 -8.61 5.91 -7.24
CA TYR A 140 -9.66 5.01 -7.76
C TYR A 140 -9.95 5.31 -9.24
N ASP A 141 -10.06 6.60 -9.60
CA ASP A 141 -10.38 7.04 -10.96
C ASP A 141 -9.30 6.67 -11.98
N VAL A 142 -8.03 6.70 -11.60
CA VAL A 142 -6.93 6.31 -12.50
C VAL A 142 -6.70 4.80 -12.58
N GLN A 143 -7.39 3.99 -11.76
CA GLN A 143 -7.29 2.54 -11.92
C GLN A 143 -7.78 2.11 -13.31
N PRO A 144 -7.21 1.07 -13.92
CA PRO A 144 -7.85 0.37 -15.04
C PRO A 144 -9.29 -0.04 -14.71
N ALA A 145 -10.19 0.04 -15.70
CA ALA A 145 -11.61 -0.21 -15.50
C ALA A 145 -11.94 -1.62 -14.97
N PHE A 146 -11.14 -2.61 -15.34
CA PHE A 146 -11.27 -3.98 -14.80
C PHE A 146 -10.85 -4.09 -13.32
N LEU A 147 -9.94 -3.23 -12.85
CA LEU A 147 -9.56 -3.18 -11.43
C LEU A 147 -10.62 -2.47 -10.60
N ARG A 148 -11.22 -1.37 -11.11
CA ARG A 148 -12.40 -0.75 -10.47
C ARG A 148 -13.54 -1.75 -10.31
N ALA A 149 -13.78 -2.57 -11.33
CA ALA A 149 -14.79 -3.63 -11.27
C ALA A 149 -14.57 -4.61 -10.11
N GLY A 150 -13.31 -4.87 -9.74
CA GLY A 150 -12.98 -5.69 -8.58
C GLY A 150 -13.60 -5.21 -7.27
N PHE A 151 -13.68 -3.89 -7.07
CA PHE A 151 -14.27 -3.27 -5.87
C PHE A 151 -15.81 -3.27 -5.90
N ALA A 152 -16.42 -3.29 -7.09
CA ALA A 152 -17.87 -3.34 -7.25
C ALA A 152 -18.48 -4.75 -7.11
N ARG A 153 -17.65 -5.77 -6.86
CA ARG A 153 -18.04 -7.18 -6.69
C ARG A 153 -18.45 -7.51 -5.25
N PRO A 154 -19.01 -8.72 -5.00
CA PRO A 154 -19.15 -9.24 -3.65
C PRO A 154 -17.83 -9.20 -2.85
N PRO A 155 -17.88 -9.21 -1.50
CA PRO A 155 -16.71 -9.08 -0.65
C PRO A 155 -15.60 -10.09 -1.03
N PRO A 156 -14.33 -9.65 -1.20
CA PRO A 156 -13.26 -10.57 -1.51
C PRO A 156 -13.09 -11.62 -0.40
N GLY A 157 -13.06 -12.90 -0.80
CA GLY A 157 -13.00 -14.04 0.13
C GLY A 157 -14.36 -14.57 0.58
N ALA A 158 -15.47 -13.98 0.13
CA ALA A 158 -16.80 -14.56 0.34
C ALA A 158 -16.91 -15.94 -0.32
N ILE A 159 -17.53 -16.89 0.39
CA ILE A 159 -17.82 -18.23 -0.13
C ILE A 159 -18.96 -18.12 -1.15
N ILE A 160 -18.76 -18.71 -2.32
CA ILE A 160 -19.76 -18.79 -3.39
C ILE A 160 -20.09 -20.25 -3.68
N GLU A 161 -21.29 -20.50 -4.19
CA GLU A 161 -21.75 -21.86 -4.54
C GLU A 161 -20.93 -22.48 -5.68
N ASN A 162 -20.72 -21.71 -6.75
CA ASN A 162 -19.94 -22.10 -7.94
C ASN A 162 -19.53 -20.85 -8.75
N TYR A 163 -18.70 -21.05 -9.79
CA TYR A 163 -18.18 -19.96 -10.61
C TYR A 163 -19.23 -19.27 -11.51
N ASP A 164 -20.40 -19.87 -11.74
CA ASP A 164 -21.43 -19.27 -12.58
C ASP A 164 -22.04 -18.03 -11.93
N VAL A 165 -22.06 -17.96 -10.59
CA VAL A 165 -22.46 -16.75 -9.84
C VAL A 165 -21.62 -15.54 -10.26
N GLY A 166 -20.35 -15.75 -10.64
CA GLY A 166 -19.45 -14.70 -11.08
C GLY A 166 -19.80 -14.06 -12.43
N LYS A 167 -20.60 -14.75 -13.26
CA LYS A 167 -20.97 -14.28 -14.61
C LYS A 167 -21.90 -13.06 -14.58
N SER A 168 -22.62 -12.85 -13.47
CA SER A 168 -23.49 -11.69 -13.29
C SER A 168 -22.79 -10.48 -12.65
N TRP A 169 -21.50 -10.60 -12.33
CA TRP A 169 -20.74 -9.51 -11.71
C TRP A 169 -20.18 -8.54 -12.75
N PRO A 170 -19.94 -7.27 -12.37
CA PRO A 170 -19.31 -6.32 -13.27
C PRO A 170 -17.90 -6.79 -13.68
N GLY A 171 -17.68 -6.87 -14.99
CA GLY A 171 -16.37 -7.15 -15.60
C GLY A 171 -15.51 -5.89 -15.77
N ILE A 172 -16.16 -4.76 -16.05
CA ILE A 172 -15.55 -3.44 -16.29
C ILE A 172 -16.42 -2.42 -15.57
N VAL A 173 -15.78 -1.43 -14.92
CA VAL A 173 -16.47 -0.27 -14.35
C VAL A 173 -15.81 0.99 -14.91
N PRO A 174 -16.52 1.83 -15.69
CA PRO A 174 -15.97 3.07 -16.23
C PRO A 174 -15.70 4.09 -15.11
N ARG A 175 -15.12 5.25 -15.44
CA ARG A 175 -15.09 6.39 -14.50
C ARG A 175 -16.49 6.98 -14.39
N ALA A 176 -16.76 7.73 -13.33
CA ALA A 176 -18.07 8.35 -13.12
C ALA A 176 -18.51 9.20 -14.32
N GLU A 177 -17.60 9.99 -14.90
CA GLU A 177 -17.86 10.85 -16.06
C GLU A 177 -18.07 10.07 -17.37
N ASP A 178 -17.57 8.84 -17.45
CA ASP A 178 -17.66 8.01 -18.65
C ASP A 178 -18.87 7.05 -18.62
N ALA A 179 -19.61 7.00 -17.50
CA ALA A 179 -20.72 6.07 -17.32
C ALA A 179 -21.90 6.40 -18.25
N GLN A 180 -22.34 5.41 -19.03
CA GLN A 180 -23.36 5.56 -20.08
C GLN A 180 -24.77 5.21 -19.60
N ASN A 181 -24.89 4.49 -18.49
CA ASN A 181 -26.17 4.04 -17.94
C ASN A 181 -26.14 4.04 -16.41
N GLU A 182 -27.32 3.84 -15.82
CA GLU A 182 -27.50 3.88 -14.36
C GLU A 182 -26.79 2.72 -13.64
N GLU A 183 -26.70 1.55 -14.28
CA GLU A 183 -26.00 0.39 -13.73
C GLU A 183 -24.49 0.65 -13.57
N GLU A 184 -23.87 1.29 -14.56
CA GLU A 184 -22.45 1.69 -14.53
C GLU A 184 -22.17 2.74 -13.45
N LYS A 185 -23.07 3.73 -13.29
CA LYS A 185 -22.97 4.73 -12.22
C LYS A 185 -23.03 4.06 -10.85
N GLN A 186 -24.01 3.20 -10.64
CA GLN A 186 -24.14 2.46 -9.38
C GLN A 186 -22.96 1.52 -9.14
N ALA A 187 -22.41 0.89 -10.18
CA ALA A 187 -21.22 0.05 -10.06
C ALA A 187 -19.98 0.87 -9.67
N TYR A 188 -19.81 2.06 -10.25
CA TYR A 188 -18.76 3.00 -9.86
C TYR A 188 -18.89 3.39 -8.38
N GLU A 189 -20.08 3.81 -7.94
CA GLU A 189 -20.36 4.19 -6.55
C GLU A 189 -20.12 3.04 -5.57
N ARG A 190 -20.60 1.83 -5.89
CA ARG A 190 -20.34 0.62 -5.08
C ARG A 190 -18.86 0.34 -4.93
N GLY A 191 -18.09 0.44 -6.01
CA GLY A 191 -16.65 0.24 -5.97
C GLY A 191 -15.94 1.33 -5.18
N LEU A 192 -16.31 2.60 -5.35
CA LEU A 192 -15.71 3.71 -4.60
C LEU A 192 -16.00 3.60 -3.09
N ARG A 193 -17.19 3.15 -2.70
CA ARG A 193 -17.59 2.90 -1.29
C ARG A 193 -16.88 1.72 -0.64
N THR A 194 -16.14 0.91 -1.40
CA THR A 194 -15.36 -0.21 -0.85
C THR A 194 -13.86 -0.03 -1.03
N PHE A 195 -13.46 0.92 -1.88
CA PHE A 195 -12.07 1.26 -2.14
C PHE A 195 -11.47 2.08 -1.00
N ALA A 196 -10.35 1.61 -0.46
CA ALA A 196 -9.51 2.33 0.50
C ALA A 196 -8.07 2.44 0.00
N LEU A 197 -7.39 3.50 0.45
CA LEU A 197 -5.94 3.61 0.31
C LEU A 197 -5.23 3.23 1.61
N MET A 198 -4.08 2.62 1.46
CA MET A 198 -3.14 2.36 2.54
C MET A 198 -1.86 3.13 2.24
N PHE A 199 -1.38 3.88 3.23
CA PHE A 199 -0.10 4.57 3.19
C PHE A 199 0.82 3.93 4.21
N PHE A 200 2.00 3.51 3.77
CA PHE A 200 2.99 2.84 4.60
C PHE A 200 4.17 3.77 4.84
N ASP A 201 4.44 4.04 6.11
CA ASP A 201 5.56 4.87 6.59
C ASP A 201 6.71 3.97 7.08
N PRO A 202 7.77 3.77 6.28
CA PRO A 202 8.91 2.95 6.64
C PRO A 202 9.74 3.60 7.75
N VAL A 203 10.14 2.81 8.74
CA VAL A 203 11.07 3.19 9.81
C VAL A 203 12.36 2.35 9.82
N GLU A 204 12.31 1.12 9.29
CA GLU A 204 13.49 0.30 9.02
C GLU A 204 13.40 -0.24 7.59
N VAL A 205 14.54 -0.26 6.89
CA VAL A 205 14.69 -0.92 5.58
C VAL A 205 15.91 -1.82 5.61
N ASP A 206 15.74 -3.08 5.24
CA ASP A 206 16.79 -4.09 5.12
C ASP A 206 16.90 -4.49 3.65
N TRP A 207 17.98 -4.02 3.01
CA TRP A 207 18.24 -4.20 1.58
C TRP A 207 19.36 -5.21 1.37
N VAL A 208 19.04 -6.29 0.66
CA VAL A 208 19.96 -7.38 0.30
C VAL A 208 20.18 -7.38 -1.21
N GLN A 209 21.45 -7.52 -1.64
CA GLN A 209 21.87 -7.60 -3.04
C GLN A 209 22.62 -8.92 -3.26
N LEU A 210 21.96 -9.88 -3.93
CA LEU A 210 22.49 -11.24 -4.10
C LEU A 210 23.30 -11.45 -5.39
N LYS A 211 23.23 -10.49 -6.33
CA LYS A 211 23.99 -10.51 -7.58
C LYS A 211 25.48 -10.19 -7.35
N GLU A 212 25.78 -9.36 -6.36
CA GLU A 212 27.14 -8.97 -5.97
C GLU A 212 27.97 -10.16 -5.45
N LYS A 213 29.31 -10.06 -5.58
CA LYS A 213 30.27 -11.06 -5.08
C LYS A 213 31.42 -10.35 -4.31
N PRO A 214 31.50 -10.47 -2.97
CA PRO A 214 30.51 -11.12 -2.09
C PRO A 214 29.16 -10.39 -2.14
N ASN A 215 28.09 -11.09 -1.74
CA ASN A 215 26.76 -10.48 -1.61
C ASN A 215 26.84 -9.25 -0.69
N ARG A 216 25.87 -8.33 -0.78
CA ARG A 216 25.82 -7.13 0.07
C ARG A 216 24.51 -7.04 0.84
N ARG A 217 24.57 -6.43 2.03
CA ARG A 217 23.39 -6.09 2.82
C ARG A 217 23.59 -4.75 3.51
N THR A 218 22.59 -3.88 3.41
CA THR A 218 22.56 -2.61 4.13
C THR A 218 21.25 -2.47 4.88
N LYS A 219 21.33 -2.08 6.16
CA LYS A 219 20.19 -1.67 6.96
C LYS A 219 20.10 -0.15 7.05
N PHE A 220 18.89 0.37 6.95
CA PHE A 220 18.55 1.78 7.12
C PHE A 220 17.58 1.88 8.28
N ILE A 221 17.89 2.70 9.28
CA ILE A 221 17.03 2.88 10.47
C ILE A 221 16.75 4.36 10.64
N ARG A 222 15.46 4.73 10.68
CA ARG A 222 15.02 6.10 10.87
C ARG A 222 14.86 6.43 12.36
N LYS A 223 15.43 7.55 12.80
CA LYS A 223 15.20 8.15 14.12
C LYS A 223 14.74 9.59 13.93
N GLY A 224 13.45 9.85 14.14
CA GLY A 224 12.85 11.14 13.80
C GLY A 224 12.95 11.40 12.30
N GLU A 225 13.65 12.47 11.92
CA GLU A 225 13.87 12.86 10.51
C GLU A 225 15.12 12.24 9.88
N GLU A 226 16.00 11.63 10.68
CA GLU A 226 17.30 11.17 10.20
C GLU A 226 17.30 9.68 9.90
N TRP A 227 17.91 9.31 8.77
CA TRP A 227 18.19 7.92 8.41
C TRP A 227 19.65 7.60 8.68
N SER A 228 19.89 6.58 9.51
CA SER A 228 21.21 5.99 9.71
C SER A 228 21.38 4.76 8.83
N GLU A 229 22.56 4.58 8.26
CA GLU A 229 22.91 3.44 7.41
C GLU A 229 23.94 2.54 8.08
N TYR A 230 23.73 1.23 7.96
CA TYR A 230 24.61 0.21 8.55
C TYR A 230 24.88 -0.88 7.52
N ILE A 231 26.15 -1.09 7.17
CA ILE A 231 26.57 -2.25 6.39
C ILE A 231 26.46 -3.48 7.29
N ALA A 232 25.76 -4.50 6.83
CA ALA A 232 25.53 -5.74 7.55
C ALA A 232 26.10 -6.92 6.77
N VAL A 233 26.37 -8.02 7.48
CA VAL A 233 26.69 -9.30 6.82
C VAL A 233 25.44 -9.78 6.07
N PRO A 234 25.56 -10.16 4.78
CA PRO A 234 24.45 -10.69 3.98
C PRO A 234 23.74 -11.87 4.63
#